data_AF-A0A1V6IPN9-F1
#
_entry.id   AF-A0A1V6IPN9-F1
#
_cell.length_a   1.000
_cell.length_b   1.000
_cell.length_c   1.000
_cell.angle_alpha   90.00
_cell.angle_beta   90.00
_cell.angle_gamma   90.00
#
_symmetry.space_group_name_H-M   'P 1'
#
loop_
_entity.id
_entity.type
_entity.pdbx_description
1 polymer ?
#
loop_
_entity_poly.entity_id
_entity_poly.type
_entity_poly.pdbx_seq_one_letter_code
_entity_poly.pdbx_strand_id
1 'polypeptide(L)'
;MKHRIYFKALTFTGCLNLILPLMLLLILSACGMASSSQRVGGPCTYKQYQGDAEIVSVTPVKGKAEEYEIRFSFHPREKIQEEFARVEGKQWLLVREDFSFPKKDFLQQYGIRKGSRFPCVMNVITRGTCTPILFDFPTIRNGRAQ
;
A
#
# COMPACT_ATOMS: atom_id res chain seq x y z
N MET A 1 -3.10 -54.76 -85.41
CA MET A 1 -3.25 -53.39 -85.95
C MET A 1 -4.35 -52.70 -85.16
N LYS A 2 -4.24 -51.54 -84.52
CA LYS A 2 -3.30 -50.40 -84.56
C LYS A 2 -3.42 -49.73 -83.17
N HIS A 3 -2.36 -49.69 -82.37
CA HIS A 3 -1.39 -48.59 -82.23
C HIS A 3 -1.82 -47.43 -81.31
N ARG A 4 -1.11 -47.40 -80.18
CA ARG A 4 -0.38 -46.25 -79.59
C ARG A 4 -1.14 -45.05 -78.99
N ILE A 5 -0.86 -44.90 -77.69
CA ILE A 5 -0.27 -43.75 -76.97
C ILE A 5 -1.12 -42.47 -76.89
N TYR A 6 -1.39 -42.04 -75.66
CA TYR A 6 -1.05 -40.68 -75.21
C TYR A 6 -0.58 -40.69 -73.74
N PHE A 7 0.74 -40.61 -73.56
CA PHE A 7 1.36 -40.25 -72.29
C PHE A 7 1.29 -38.72 -72.20
N LYS A 8 0.54 -38.18 -71.25
CA LYS A 8 0.62 -36.76 -70.89
C LYS A 8 1.21 -36.65 -69.49
N ALA A 9 2.29 -35.90 -69.42
CA ALA A 9 3.08 -35.62 -68.24
C ALA A 9 2.21 -35.00 -67.13
N LEU A 10 2.18 -35.65 -65.97
CA LEU A 10 1.57 -35.15 -64.75
C LEU A 10 2.60 -34.24 -64.07
N THR A 11 2.55 -32.94 -64.35
CA THR A 11 3.34 -31.94 -63.62
C THR A 11 2.61 -31.61 -62.32
N PHE A 12 3.07 -32.25 -61.25
CA PHE A 12 2.67 -32.00 -59.87
C PHE A 12 3.33 -30.69 -59.41
N THR A 13 2.71 -29.56 -59.73
CA THR A 13 3.26 -28.23 -59.41
C THR A 13 2.14 -27.30 -58.99
N GLY A 14 1.34 -27.72 -57.99
CA GLY A 14 0.19 -26.94 -57.52
C GLY A 14 0.00 -26.93 -56.01
N CYS A 15 0.41 -27.99 -55.29
CA CYS A 15 0.08 -28.12 -53.87
C CYS A 15 1.09 -27.48 -52.90
N LEU A 16 2.29 -27.11 -53.36
CA LEU A 16 3.36 -26.62 -52.46
C LEU A 16 3.26 -25.13 -52.10
N ASN A 17 2.53 -24.33 -52.88
CA ASN A 17 2.47 -22.87 -52.72
C ASN A 17 1.30 -22.37 -51.84
N LEU A 18 0.38 -23.25 -51.42
CA LEU A 18 -0.77 -22.86 -50.59
C LEU A 18 -0.59 -23.16 -49.10
N ILE A 19 0.32 -24.09 -48.76
CA ILE A 19 0.55 -24.53 -47.38
C ILE A 19 1.45 -23.54 -46.62
N LEU A 20 2.41 -22.92 -47.32
CA LEU A 20 3.36 -21.96 -46.75
C LEU A 20 2.72 -20.68 -46.20
N PRO A 21 1.78 -19.99 -46.89
CA PRO A 21 1.15 -18.79 -46.33
C PRO A 21 0.14 -19.12 -45.21
N LEU A 22 -0.48 -20.31 -45.23
CA LEU A 22 -1.44 -20.74 -44.21
C LEU A 22 -0.76 -21.08 -42.87
N MET A 23 0.43 -21.70 -42.91
CA MET A 23 1.26 -21.92 -41.73
C MET A 23 1.85 -20.60 -41.18
N LEU A 24 2.20 -19.64 -42.05
CA LEU A 24 2.66 -18.32 -41.61
C LEU A 24 1.55 -17.54 -40.89
N LEU A 25 0.29 -17.63 -41.36
CA LEU A 25 -0.86 -16.98 -40.73
C LEU A 25 -1.17 -17.53 -39.32
N LEU A 26 -0.95 -18.82 -39.10
CA LEU A 26 -1.18 -19.48 -37.81
C LEU A 26 -0.12 -19.13 -36.75
N ILE A 27 1.12 -18.85 -37.14
CA ILE A 27 2.21 -18.49 -36.21
C ILE A 27 2.06 -17.04 -35.71
N LEU A 28 1.48 -16.14 -36.49
CA LEU A 28 1.19 -14.75 -36.08
C LEU A 28 0.04 -14.63 -35.06
N SER A 29 -0.82 -15.65 -34.93
CA SER A 29 -1.96 -15.63 -34.00
C SER A 29 -1.63 -16.15 -32.58
N ALA A 30 -0.38 -16.58 -32.31
CA ALA A 30 0.01 -17.20 -31.04
C ALA A 30 0.66 -16.25 -30.01
N CYS A 31 0.80 -14.95 -30.32
CA CYS A 31 1.32 -13.95 -29.37
C CYS A 31 0.21 -12.98 -28.97
N GLY A 32 -0.64 -13.37 -28.02
CA GLY A 32 -1.74 -12.51 -27.59
C GLY A 32 -2.43 -12.88 -26.29
N MET A 33 -1.81 -13.69 -25.43
CA MET A 33 -2.23 -13.79 -24.03
C MET A 33 -1.12 -13.26 -23.14
N ALA A 34 -0.92 -11.95 -23.21
CA ALA A 34 -0.32 -11.24 -22.09
C ALA A 34 -1.27 -11.46 -20.91
N SER A 35 -0.86 -12.33 -19.99
CA SER A 35 -1.46 -12.45 -18.66
C SER A 35 -1.49 -11.05 -18.06
N SER A 36 -2.65 -10.39 -18.08
CA SER A 36 -2.85 -9.19 -17.29
C SER A 36 -2.80 -9.68 -15.86
N SER A 37 -1.66 -9.50 -15.18
CA SER A 37 -1.61 -9.65 -13.74
C SER A 37 -2.72 -8.75 -13.20
N GLN A 38 -3.80 -9.35 -12.68
CA GLN A 38 -4.90 -8.61 -12.09
C GLN A 38 -4.28 -7.76 -11.00
N ARG A 39 -4.20 -6.45 -11.22
CA ARG A 39 -3.54 -5.54 -10.30
C ARG A 39 -4.41 -5.47 -9.04
N VAL A 40 -4.09 -6.30 -8.05
CA VAL A 40 -4.79 -6.32 -6.77
C VAL A 40 -4.34 -5.09 -5.99
N GLY A 41 -5.21 -4.09 -5.91
CA GLY A 41 -5.00 -2.86 -5.13
C GLY A 41 -4.65 -1.63 -5.97
N GLY A 42 -5.37 -0.54 -5.70
CA GLY A 42 -5.02 0.82 -6.15
C GLY A 42 -4.28 1.58 -5.05
N PRO A 43 -3.73 2.78 -5.35
CA PRO A 43 -3.09 3.62 -4.33
C PRO A 43 -4.10 4.01 -3.23
N CYS A 44 -3.62 4.09 -1.99
CA CYS A 44 -4.44 4.55 -0.88
C CYS A 44 -4.51 6.08 -0.87
N THR A 45 -5.68 6.61 -0.52
CA THR A 45 -5.90 8.05 -0.36
C THR A 45 -6.33 8.33 1.06
N TYR A 46 -5.88 9.44 1.60
CA TYR A 46 -6.13 9.85 2.98
C TYR A 46 -6.70 11.27 3.01
N LYS A 47 -7.62 11.50 3.95
CA LYS A 47 -8.06 12.83 4.38
C LYS A 47 -7.30 13.21 5.64
N GLN A 48 -6.86 14.45 5.73
CA GLN A 48 -6.09 14.94 6.85
C GLN A 48 -6.95 15.77 7.79
N TYR A 49 -6.79 15.54 9.09
CA TYR A 49 -7.39 16.31 10.15
C TYR A 49 -6.27 16.90 11.00
N GLN A 50 -6.24 18.23 11.10
CA GLN A 50 -5.27 18.94 11.93
C GLN A 50 -5.74 18.91 13.39
N GLY A 51 -4.81 18.76 14.33
CA GLY A 51 -5.14 18.71 15.75
C GLY A 51 -3.92 18.76 16.65
N ASP A 52 -4.17 18.44 17.91
CA ASP A 52 -3.14 18.33 18.94
C ASP A 52 -3.20 16.95 19.59
N ALA A 53 -2.03 16.33 19.76
CA ALA A 53 -1.88 15.14 20.57
C ALA A 53 -1.55 15.54 22.01
N GLU A 54 -2.45 15.26 22.94
CA GLU A 54 -2.25 15.46 24.37
C GLU A 54 -1.74 14.17 25.02
N ILE A 55 -0.57 14.23 25.65
CA ILE A 55 0.01 13.10 26.37
C ILE A 55 -0.78 12.85 27.66
N VAL A 56 -1.51 11.74 27.73
CA VAL A 56 -2.38 11.41 28.86
C VAL A 56 -1.68 10.51 29.89
N SER A 57 -0.67 9.74 29.48
CA SER A 57 0.14 8.92 30.38
C SER A 57 1.58 8.76 29.89
N VAL A 58 2.50 8.64 30.85
CA VAL A 58 3.89 8.26 30.64
C VAL A 58 4.25 7.28 31.75
N THR A 59 4.41 6.00 31.41
CA THR A 59 4.58 4.92 32.40
C THR A 59 5.84 4.13 32.07
N PRO A 60 6.75 3.88 33.03
CA PRO A 60 7.88 2.99 32.80
C PRO A 60 7.43 1.58 32.41
N VAL A 61 8.06 1.00 31.39
CA VAL A 61 7.78 -0.38 30.97
C VAL A 61 8.44 -1.34 31.97
N LYS A 62 7.64 -2.25 32.55
CA LYS A 62 8.15 -3.22 33.53
C LYS A 62 9.17 -4.16 32.89
N GLY A 63 10.30 -4.36 33.55
CA GLY A 63 11.35 -5.28 33.09
C GLY A 63 12.24 -4.75 31.96
N LYS A 64 12.02 -3.50 31.51
CA LYS A 64 12.87 -2.84 30.53
C LYS A 64 13.35 -1.50 31.07
N ALA A 65 14.65 -1.42 31.36
CA ALA A 65 15.23 -0.18 31.86
C ALA A 65 15.05 0.94 30.82
N GLU A 66 14.58 2.09 31.30
CA GLU A 66 14.50 3.35 30.55
C GLU A 66 13.53 3.40 29.34
N GLU A 67 12.70 2.38 29.13
CA GLU A 67 11.60 2.42 28.16
C GLU A 67 10.30 2.91 28.81
N TYR A 68 9.52 3.71 28.06
CA TYR A 68 8.27 4.28 28.54
C TYR A 68 7.11 3.99 27.59
N GLU A 69 5.99 3.52 28.15
CA GLU A 69 4.70 3.50 27.49
C GLU A 69 4.09 4.90 27.56
N ILE A 70 3.88 5.51 26.39
CA ILE A 70 3.36 6.87 26.28
C ILE A 70 2.03 6.82 25.56
N ARG A 71 0.94 7.16 26.25
CA ARG A 71 -0.38 7.24 25.62
C ARG A 71 -0.75 8.69 25.37
N PHE A 72 -1.43 8.93 24.25
CA PHE A 72 -1.96 10.24 23.91
C PHE A 72 -3.42 10.16 23.44
N SER A 73 -4.13 11.27 23.59
CA SER A 73 -5.44 11.51 22.99
C SER A 73 -5.30 12.57 21.89
N PHE A 74 -6.06 12.43 20.81
CA PHE A 74 -6.04 13.38 19.69
C PHE A 74 -7.24 14.32 19.79
N HIS A 75 -6.97 15.62 19.70
CA HIS A 75 -7.96 16.69 19.71
C HIS A 75 -8.01 17.35 18.33
N PRO A 76 -8.96 16.98 17.46
CA PRO A 76 -9.05 17.56 16.13
C PRO A 76 -9.57 19.00 16.20
N ARG A 77 -9.09 19.85 15.30
CA ARG A 77 -9.56 21.25 15.14
C ARG A 77 -10.91 21.33 14.43
N GLU A 78 -11.27 20.29 13.70
CA GLU A 78 -12.52 20.19 12.95
C GLU A 78 -13.19 18.84 13.20
N LYS A 79 -14.49 18.76 12.92
CA LYS A 79 -15.25 17.53 13.13
C LYS A 79 -14.81 16.45 12.13
N ILE A 80 -14.47 15.27 12.64
CA ILE A 80 -14.20 14.08 11.82
C ILE A 80 -15.52 13.57 11.22
N GLN A 81 -15.53 13.38 9.90
CA GLN A 81 -16.73 12.96 9.16
C GLN A 81 -16.87 11.44 9.09
N GLU A 82 -15.76 10.71 9.07
CA GLU A 82 -15.73 9.26 8.96
C GLU A 82 -16.03 8.62 10.33
N GLU A 83 -17.16 7.92 10.46
CA GLU A 83 -17.61 7.41 11.75
C GLU A 83 -16.65 6.41 12.40
N PHE A 84 -15.97 5.58 11.60
CA PHE A 84 -14.96 4.64 12.09
C PHE A 84 -13.74 5.36 12.70
N ALA A 85 -13.51 6.60 12.29
CA ALA A 85 -12.37 7.42 12.68
C ALA A 85 -12.66 8.35 13.87
N ARG A 86 -13.83 8.24 14.51
CA ARG A 86 -14.14 8.96 15.77
C ARG A 86 -13.06 8.75 16.82
N VAL A 87 -12.73 9.80 17.56
CA VAL A 87 -11.57 9.85 18.47
C VAL A 87 -11.95 9.97 19.94
N GLU A 88 -13.22 10.25 20.23
CA GLU A 88 -13.74 10.44 21.57
C GLU A 88 -13.55 9.18 22.42
N GLY A 89 -12.88 9.35 23.57
CA GLY A 89 -12.56 8.26 24.49
C GLY A 89 -11.44 7.32 24.02
N LYS A 90 -10.85 7.55 22.85
CA LYS A 90 -9.73 6.74 22.34
C LYS A 90 -8.38 7.31 22.79
N GLN A 91 -7.43 6.40 22.95
CA GLN A 91 -6.05 6.72 23.24
C GLN A 91 -5.15 5.82 22.39
N TRP A 92 -4.08 6.39 21.88
CA TRP A 92 -3.09 5.71 21.05
C TRP A 92 -1.74 5.67 21.74
N LEU A 93 -0.89 4.74 21.32
CA LEU A 93 0.46 4.61 21.82
C LEU A 93 1.41 5.43 20.95
N LEU A 94 2.22 6.31 21.55
CA LEU A 94 3.34 6.95 20.87
C LEU A 94 4.56 6.01 20.95
N VAL A 95 4.96 5.49 19.80
CA VAL A 95 6.14 4.66 19.60
C VAL A 95 7.17 5.39 18.74
N ARG A 96 8.39 4.85 18.69
CA ARG A 96 9.38 5.27 17.69
C ARG A 96 9.07 4.64 16.33
N GLU A 97 9.74 5.12 15.29
CA GLU A 97 9.57 4.64 13.91
C GLU A 97 9.83 3.13 13.73
N ASP A 98 10.72 2.56 14.55
CA ASP A 98 11.01 1.13 14.61
C ASP A 98 10.02 0.33 15.49
N PHE A 99 8.91 0.96 15.89
CA PHE A 99 7.88 0.41 16.79
C PHE A 99 8.38 0.10 18.21
N SER A 100 9.56 0.58 18.60
CA SER A 100 10.04 0.47 19.98
C SER A 100 9.41 1.53 20.89
N PHE A 101 9.36 1.23 22.20
CA PHE A 101 8.97 2.22 23.19
C PHE A 101 10.02 3.34 23.27
N PRO A 102 9.60 4.61 23.39
CA PRO A 102 10.54 5.71 23.56
C PRO A 102 11.37 5.56 24.85
N LYS A 103 12.63 5.99 24.76
CA LYS A 103 13.56 6.01 25.89
C LYS A 103 13.61 7.37 26.56
N LYS A 104 14.16 7.42 27.78
CA LYS A 104 14.26 8.64 28.60
C LYS A 104 14.83 9.86 27.86
N ASP A 105 15.87 9.66 27.05
CA ASP A 105 16.51 10.68 26.22
C ASP A 105 15.54 11.28 25.19
N PHE A 106 14.74 10.44 24.52
CA PHE A 106 13.68 10.87 23.61
C PHE A 106 12.63 11.73 24.31
N LEU A 107 12.22 11.34 25.53
CA LEU A 107 11.26 12.12 26.31
C LEU A 107 11.83 13.50 26.65
N GLN A 108 13.10 13.57 27.07
CA GLN A 108 13.77 14.82 27.41
C GLN A 108 13.95 15.72 26.19
N GLN A 109 14.41 15.16 25.07
CA GLN A 109 14.65 15.90 23.82
C GLN A 109 13.40 16.64 23.34
N TYR A 110 12.23 16.00 23.43
CA TYR A 110 10.96 16.57 22.95
C TYR A 110 10.10 17.16 24.07
N GLY A 111 10.56 17.16 25.32
CA GLY A 111 9.78 17.65 26.46
C GLY A 111 8.48 16.85 26.69
N ILE A 112 8.48 15.56 26.39
CA ILE A 112 7.33 14.67 26.56
C ILE A 112 7.14 14.38 28.04
N ARG A 113 5.99 14.81 28.55
CA ARG A 113 5.49 14.57 29.90
C ARG A 113 3.97 14.55 29.85
N LYS A 114 3.32 13.98 30.87
CA LYS A 114 1.87 14.03 31.01
C LYS A 114 1.38 15.49 30.94
N GLY A 115 0.34 15.73 30.15
CA GLY A 115 -0.24 17.05 29.89
C GLY A 115 0.45 17.86 28.78
N SER A 116 1.61 17.43 28.26
CA SER A 116 2.20 18.07 27.07
C SER A 116 1.27 17.91 25.86
N ARG A 117 1.22 18.95 25.03
CA ARG A 117 0.51 18.96 23.75
C ARG A 117 1.46 19.18 22.60
N PHE A 118 1.27 18.44 21.53
CA PHE A 118 2.08 18.51 20.31
C PHE A 118 1.18 18.65 19.08
N PRO A 119 1.54 19.50 18.10
CA PRO A 119 0.88 19.48 16.81
C PRO A 119 0.86 18.06 16.24
N CYS A 120 -0.30 17.62 15.76
CA CYS A 120 -0.49 16.27 15.24
C CYS A 120 -1.44 16.31 14.04
N VAL A 121 -1.14 15.51 13.03
CA VAL A 121 -1.99 15.33 11.85
C VAL A 121 -2.51 13.91 11.84
N MET A 122 -3.83 13.76 11.87
CA MET A 122 -4.49 12.47 11.71
C MET A 122 -4.85 12.26 10.24
N ASN A 123 -4.32 11.20 9.64
CA ASN A 123 -4.65 10.78 8.28
C ASN A 123 -5.67 9.65 8.35
N VAL A 124 -6.86 9.87 7.78
CA VAL A 124 -7.96 8.90 7.74
C VAL A 124 -8.10 8.39 6.31
N ILE A 125 -8.09 7.07 6.11
CA ILE A 125 -8.21 6.48 4.77
C ILE A 125 -9.57 6.82 4.15
N THR A 126 -9.57 7.24 2.89
CA THR A 126 -10.79 7.51 2.10
C THR A 126 -10.93 6.58 0.90
N ARG A 127 -9.83 5.96 0.47
CA ARG A 127 -9.81 4.99 -0.63
C ARG A 127 -8.68 3.98 -0.44
N GLY A 128 -8.93 2.72 -0.78
CA GLY A 128 -7.95 1.62 -0.67
C GLY A 128 -8.14 0.78 0.59
N THR A 129 -7.20 -0.13 0.86
CA THR A 129 -7.25 -1.09 1.98
C THR A 129 -6.00 -1.03 2.86
N CYS A 130 -5.32 0.12 2.88
CA CYS A 130 -4.19 0.38 3.76
C CYS A 130 -4.64 0.61 5.22
N THR A 131 -3.69 0.96 6.10
CA THR A 131 -3.98 1.30 7.50
C THR A 131 -5.05 2.41 7.59
N PRO A 132 -6.17 2.20 8.31
CA PRO A 132 -7.28 3.14 8.30
C PRO A 132 -7.00 4.51 8.93
N ILE A 133 -6.16 4.54 9.97
CA ILE A 133 -5.82 5.76 10.71
C ILE A 133 -4.30 5.79 10.92
N LEU A 134 -3.67 6.92 10.59
CA LEU A 134 -2.27 7.19 10.85
C LEU A 134 -2.14 8.55 11.55
N PHE A 135 -1.11 8.72 12.37
CA PHE A 135 -0.79 9.99 13.01
C PHE A 135 0.63 10.41 12.68
N ASP A 136 0.79 11.65 12.25
CA ASP A 136 2.08 12.29 12.01
C ASP A 136 2.33 13.39 13.05
N PHE A 137 3.58 13.50 13.50
CA PHE A 137 4.00 14.47 14.52
C PHE A 137 5.07 15.43 13.94
N PRO A 138 4.69 16.62 13.45
CA PRO A 138 5.64 17.55 12.82
C PRO A 138 6.81 17.97 13.71
N THR A 139 6.61 17.99 15.04
CA THR A 139 7.61 18.44 16.01
C THR A 139 8.36 17.30 16.71
N ILE A 140 7.91 16.05 16.57
CA ILE A 140 8.53 14.87 17.18
C ILE A 140 9.08 14.00 16.05
N ARG A 141 10.37 14.18 15.72
CA ARG A 141 10.99 13.37 14.66
C ARG A 141 11.08 11.91 15.10
N ASN A 142 10.79 11.01 14.17
CA ASN A 142 10.78 9.55 14.36
C ASN A 142 9.74 9.06 15.39
N GLY A 143 8.74 9.88 15.74
CA GLY A 143 7.57 9.46 16.53
C GLY A 143 6.44 8.98 15.61
N ARG A 144 5.78 7.88 15.99
CA ARG A 144 4.61 7.30 15.30
C ARG A 144 3.56 6.85 16.30
N ALA A 145 2.33 6.70 15.84
CA ALA A 145 1.25 6.12 16.64
C ALA A 145 1.04 4.64 16.33
N GLN A 146 0.65 3.88 17.34
CA GLN A 146 0.13 2.52 17.25
C GLN A 146 -1.27 2.43 17.90
#